data_AF-L7T1P2-F1
#
_entry.id   AF-L7T1P2-F1
#
_cell.length_a   1.000
_cell.length_b   1.000
_cell.length_c   1.000
_cell.angle_alpha   90.00
_cell.angle_beta   90.00
_cell.angle_gamma   90.00
#
_symmetry.space_group_name_H-M   'P 1'
#
loop_
_entity.id
_entity.type
_entity.pdbx_description
1 polymer ?
#
loop_
_entity_poly.entity_id
_entity_poly.type
_entity_poly.pdbx_seq_one_letter_code
_entity_poly.pdbx_strand_id
1 'polypeptide(L)'
;STATVRLKVSRTYLSDIAFVAGNGRLNFLTITESRLKTIPSTIVHLVALETVAITKSPIETVNLWLFSKLTRLYELNLCSNKILFLQLPATAVGDFASLRLLFL
;
A
#
# COMPACT_ATOMS: atom_id res chain seq x y z
N SER A 1 -21.82 11.28 -8.73
CA SER A 1 -21.11 10.92 -7.50
C SER A 1 -20.76 9.45 -7.56
N THR A 2 -19.51 9.09 -7.83
CA THR A 2 -19.07 7.68 -7.77
C THR A 2 -18.79 7.33 -6.32
N ALA A 3 -19.47 6.32 -5.79
CA ALA A 3 -19.27 5.87 -4.42
C ALA A 3 -17.82 5.44 -4.19
N THR A 4 -17.23 5.91 -3.10
CA THR A 4 -15.89 5.52 -2.67
C THR A 4 -15.88 4.07 -2.20
N VAL A 5 -14.94 3.26 -2.68
CA VAL A 5 -14.81 1.84 -2.28
C VAL A 5 -13.66 1.68 -1.29
N ARG A 6 -13.91 0.95 -0.20
CA ARG A 6 -12.96 0.73 0.89
C ARG A 6 -12.87 -0.76 1.23
N LEU A 7 -11.66 -1.27 1.43
CA LEU A 7 -11.40 -2.60 1.96
C LEU A 7 -10.68 -2.45 3.29
N LYS A 8 -11.26 -3.02 4.35
CA LYS A 8 -10.69 -3.02 5.70
C LYS A 8 -10.56 -4.44 6.20
N VAL A 9 -9.34 -4.84 6.53
CA VAL A 9 -9.00 -6.09 7.21
C VAL A 9 -8.31 -5.74 8.52
N SER A 10 -8.81 -6.24 9.63
CA SER A 10 -8.26 -5.91 10.95
C SER A 10 -8.33 -7.10 11.88
N ARG A 11 -7.27 -7.32 12.67
CA ARG A 11 -7.21 -8.36 13.71
C ARG A 11 -7.45 -9.75 13.13
N THR A 12 -6.66 -10.10 12.12
CA THR A 12 -6.76 -11.39 11.44
C THR A 12 -5.40 -12.09 11.40
N TYR A 13 -5.40 -13.36 10.98
CA TYR A 13 -4.18 -14.09 10.69
C TYR A 13 -3.71 -13.92 9.23
N LEU A 14 -4.19 -12.90 8.52
CA LEU A 14 -3.82 -12.63 7.12
C LEU A 14 -2.30 -12.48 6.99
N SER A 15 -1.66 -13.46 6.35
CA SER A 15 -0.23 -13.49 6.08
C SER A 15 0.11 -13.25 4.61
N ASP A 16 -0.87 -13.37 3.73
CA ASP A 16 -0.75 -13.13 2.30
C ASP A 16 -2.07 -12.59 1.73
N ILE A 17 -1.99 -11.73 0.71
CA ILE A 17 -3.15 -11.22 -0.03
C ILE A 17 -2.72 -10.85 -1.44
N ALA A 18 -3.56 -11.17 -2.43
CA ALA A 18 -3.33 -10.79 -3.81
C ALA A 18 -4.51 -9.97 -4.36
N PHE A 19 -4.21 -9.01 -5.22
CA PHE A 19 -5.20 -8.22 -5.93
C PHE A 19 -5.20 -8.61 -7.40
N VAL A 20 -6.39 -8.74 -7.99
CA VAL A 20 -6.52 -9.03 -9.42
C VAL A 20 -6.31 -7.77 -10.25
N ALA A 21 -5.76 -7.95 -11.46
CA ALA A 21 -5.66 -6.87 -12.44
C ALA A 21 -7.05 -6.28 -12.77
N GLY A 22 -7.09 -5.00 -13.11
CA GLY A 22 -8.33 -4.32 -13.48
C GLY A 22 -9.17 -3.78 -12.31
N ASN A 23 -8.67 -3.86 -11.07
CA ASN A 23 -9.34 -3.22 -9.93
C ASN A 23 -9.11 -1.70 -9.92
N GLY A 24 -9.89 -1.00 -10.74
CA GLY A 24 -9.91 0.46 -10.84
C GLY A 24 -10.93 1.14 -9.93
N ARG A 25 -11.43 0.48 -8.88
CA ARG A 25 -12.47 1.03 -8.00
C ARG A 25 -12.05 1.18 -6.55
N LEU A 26 -11.12 0.38 -6.05
CA LEU A 26 -10.72 0.43 -4.66
C LEU A 26 -9.91 1.70 -4.37
N ASN A 27 -10.47 2.61 -3.55
CA ASN A 27 -9.83 3.87 -3.19
C ASN A 27 -9.03 3.77 -1.89
N PHE A 28 -9.51 3.00 -0.91
CA PHE A 28 -8.89 2.89 0.42
C PHE A 28 -8.61 1.43 0.78
N LEU A 29 -7.37 1.13 1.10
CA LEU A 29 -6.94 -0.16 1.64
C LEU A 29 -6.44 0.04 3.07
N THR A 30 -7.06 -0.66 4.02
CA THR A 30 -6.60 -0.69 5.41
C THR A 30 -6.39 -2.13 5.86
N ILE A 31 -5.16 -2.46 6.25
CA ILE A 31 -4.79 -3.73 6.87
C ILE A 31 -4.12 -3.41 8.21
N THR A 32 -4.71 -3.84 9.31
CA THR A 32 -4.21 -3.53 10.67
C THR A 32 -4.13 -4.80 11.50
N GLU A 33 -3.13 -4.91 12.38
CA GLU A 33 -3.03 -6.01 13.34
C GLU A 33 -3.15 -7.38 12.65
N SER A 34 -2.30 -7.60 11.63
CA SER A 34 -2.29 -8.79 10.79
C SER A 34 -0.87 -9.38 10.71
N ARG A 35 -0.67 -10.45 9.94
CA ARG A 35 0.59 -11.21 9.88
C ARG A 35 1.36 -11.02 8.56
N LEU A 36 1.07 -9.96 7.82
CA LEU A 36 1.79 -9.63 6.58
C LEU A 36 3.26 -9.35 6.90
N LYS A 37 4.15 -10.05 6.19
CA LYS A 37 5.60 -9.83 6.26
C LYS A 37 6.13 -8.95 5.13
N THR A 38 5.34 -8.80 4.07
CA THR A 38 5.66 -8.00 2.89
C THR A 38 4.41 -7.32 2.37
N ILE A 39 4.61 -6.29 1.55
CA ILE A 39 3.54 -5.69 0.76
C ILE A 39 3.42 -6.52 -0.53
N PRO A 40 2.23 -7.00 -0.89
CA PRO A 40 2.08 -7.85 -2.07
C PRO A 40 2.39 -7.04 -3.34
N SER A 41 3.16 -7.63 -4.25
CA SER A 41 3.52 -6.97 -5.51
C SER A 41 2.30 -6.61 -6.37
N THR A 42 1.19 -7.33 -6.19
CA THR A 42 -0.09 -7.09 -6.87
C THR A 42 -0.79 -5.80 -6.44
N ILE A 43 -0.30 -5.08 -5.42
CA ILE A 43 -0.82 -3.75 -5.05
C ILE A 43 -0.78 -2.75 -6.23
N VAL A 44 0.15 -2.97 -7.17
CA VAL A 44 0.27 -2.20 -8.43
C VAL A 44 -0.99 -2.24 -9.30
N HIS A 45 -1.88 -3.22 -9.08
CA HIS A 45 -3.12 -3.37 -9.83
C HIS A 45 -4.26 -2.48 -9.32
N LEU A 46 -4.11 -1.89 -8.12
CA LEU A 46 -5.11 -1.07 -7.48
C LEU A 46 -4.94 0.42 -7.88
N VAL A 47 -5.07 0.70 -9.18
CA VAL A 47 -4.75 2.01 -9.79
C VAL A 47 -5.61 3.19 -9.28
N ALA A 48 -6.72 2.89 -8.60
CA ALA A 48 -7.59 3.90 -8.00
C ALA A 48 -7.25 4.22 -6.54
N LEU A 49 -6.23 3.58 -5.95
CA LEU A 49 -5.86 3.82 -4.55
C LEU A 49 -5.46 5.28 -4.33
N GLU A 50 -6.03 5.83 -3.26
CA GLU A 50 -5.79 7.16 -2.73
C GLU A 50 -5.04 7.06 -1.39
N THR A 51 -5.40 6.07 -0.58
CA THR A 51 -4.80 5.81 0.72
C THR A 51 -4.51 4.32 0.92
N VAL A 52 -3.30 4.04 1.39
CA VAL A 52 -2.90 2.71 1.88
C VAL A 52 -2.45 2.84 3.32
N ALA A 53 -3.09 2.08 4.20
CA ALA A 53 -2.66 1.92 5.57
C ALA A 53 -2.41 0.44 5.85
N ILE A 54 -1.15 0.04 6.03
CA ILE A 54 -0.79 -1.31 6.49
C ILE A 54 0.00 -1.15 7.77
N THR A 55 -0.67 -1.27 8.92
CA THR A 55 -0.09 -0.95 10.23
C THR A 55 -0.10 -2.16 11.16
N LYS A 56 0.80 -2.17 12.16
CA LYS A 56 0.88 -3.25 13.16
C LYS A 56 0.96 -4.63 12.51
N SER A 57 1.78 -4.76 11.47
CA SER A 57 2.11 -6.04 10.82
C SER A 57 3.63 -6.24 10.89
N PRO A 58 4.15 -7.46 10.79
CA PRO A 58 5.60 -7.70 10.86
C PRO A 58 6.31 -7.44 9.52
N ILE A 59 5.99 -6.34 8.82
CA ILE A 59 6.68 -5.99 7.56
C ILE A 59 8.09 -5.49 7.86
N GLU A 60 9.09 -6.13 7.27
CA GLU A 60 10.52 -5.81 7.49
C GLU A 60 11.15 -5.06 6.32
N THR A 61 10.71 -5.34 5.09
CA THR A 61 11.23 -4.71 3.87
C THR A 61 10.09 -4.12 3.08
N VAL A 62 10.25 -2.86 2.66
CA VAL A 62 9.28 -2.16 1.82
C VAL A 62 9.92 -1.82 0.50
N ASN A 63 9.35 -2.37 -0.58
CA ASN A 63 9.67 -1.95 -1.93
C ASN A 63 8.79 -0.76 -2.33
N LEU A 64 9.31 0.46 -2.24
CA LEU A 64 8.56 1.66 -2.56
C LEU A 64 8.22 1.77 -4.06
N TRP A 65 8.95 1.04 -4.93
CA TRP A 65 8.62 0.91 -6.36
C TRP A 65 7.18 0.41 -6.60
N LEU A 66 6.63 -0.38 -5.69
CA LEU A 66 5.26 -0.91 -5.83
C LEU A 66 4.19 0.20 -5.84
N PHE A 67 4.50 1.37 -5.32
CA PHE A 67 3.57 2.50 -5.25
C PHE A 67 3.81 3.57 -6.30
N SER A 68 4.92 3.50 -7.06
CA SER A 68 5.30 4.58 -7.99
C SER A 68 4.26 4.81 -9.10
N LYS A 69 3.61 3.73 -9.56
CA LYS A 69 2.56 3.76 -10.58
C LYS A 69 1.16 4.07 -10.04
N LEU A 70 0.99 4.17 -8.73
CA LEU A 70 -0.30 4.50 -8.11
C LEU A 70 -0.48 6.01 -8.12
N THR A 71 -0.79 6.56 -9.30
CA THR A 71 -0.80 8.02 -9.56
C THR A 71 -1.84 8.80 -8.76
N ARG A 72 -2.77 8.13 -8.10
CA ARG A 72 -3.78 8.73 -7.21
C ARG A 72 -3.41 8.63 -5.73
N LEU A 73 -2.39 7.84 -5.38
CA LEU A 73 -2.00 7.59 -4.01
C LEU A 73 -1.39 8.87 -3.43
N TYR A 74 -2.05 9.44 -2.44
CA TYR A 74 -1.55 10.63 -1.73
C TYR A 74 -1.07 10.32 -0.31
N GLU A 75 -1.50 9.18 0.26
CA GLU A 75 -1.14 8.76 1.61
C GLU A 75 -0.72 7.29 1.68
N LEU A 76 0.47 7.05 2.22
CA LEU A 76 1.00 5.74 2.56
C LEU A 76 1.38 5.70 4.04
N ASN A 77 0.65 4.93 4.83
CA ASN A 77 0.88 4.74 6.25
C ASN A 77 1.30 3.29 6.55
N LEU A 78 2.55 3.14 6.98
CA LEU A 78 3.19 1.88 7.35
C LEU A 78 3.67 1.89 8.81
N CYS A 79 3.12 2.76 9.65
CA CYS A 79 3.51 2.85 11.06
C CYS A 79 3.32 1.53 11.83
N SER A 80 4.14 1.37 12.86
CA SER A 80 4.11 0.19 13.76
C SER A 80 4.35 -1.13 13.03
N ASN A 81 5.10 -1.11 11.92
CA ASN A 81 5.69 -2.32 11.36
C ASN A 81 7.08 -2.57 11.95
N LYS A 82 7.86 -3.47 11.33
CA LYS A 82 9.24 -3.78 11.73
C LYS A 82 10.22 -3.39 10.63
N ILE A 83 9.97 -2.27 9.95
CA ILE A 83 10.69 -1.89 8.74
C ILE A 83 12.17 -1.66 9.06
N LEU A 84 13.02 -2.50 8.48
CA LEU A 84 14.47 -2.42 8.54
C LEU A 84 15.05 -1.84 7.24
N PHE A 85 14.40 -2.10 6.10
CA PHE A 85 14.92 -1.74 4.78
C PHE A 85 13.85 -1.11 3.89
N LEU A 86 14.23 -0.04 3.20
CA LEU A 86 13.46 0.59 2.14
C LEU A 86 14.19 0.43 0.81
N GLN A 87 13.50 -0.11 -0.19
CA GLN A 87 13.99 -0.13 -1.56
C GLN A 87 13.36 1.03 -2.32
N LEU A 88 14.21 1.94 -2.81
CA LEU A 88 13.83 3.15 -3.53
C LEU A 88 14.06 2.99 -5.05
N PRO A 89 13.29 3.69 -5.89
CA PRO A 89 13.55 3.75 -7.33
C PRO A 89 14.96 4.28 -7.65
N ALA A 90 15.61 3.69 -8.65
CA ALA A 90 16.93 4.13 -9.14
C ALA A 90 16.86 5.39 -10.03
N THR A 91 15.67 5.76 -10.53
CA THR A 91 15.46 6.88 -11.46
C THR A 91 14.35 7.78 -10.95
N ALA A 92 14.70 9.00 -10.54
CA ALA A 92 13.88 9.88 -9.70
C ALA A 92 12.84 10.76 -10.44
N VAL A 93 12.59 10.56 -11.74
CA VAL A 93 11.73 11.48 -12.51
C VAL A 93 10.31 10.94 -12.61
N GLY A 94 9.39 11.50 -11.82
CA GLY A 94 7.94 11.29 -11.93
C GLY A 94 7.34 10.21 -11.02
N ASP A 95 8.15 9.49 -10.26
CA ASP A 95 7.67 8.53 -9.27
C ASP A 95 6.98 9.26 -8.10
N PHE A 96 5.88 8.69 -7.60
CA PHE A 96 5.11 9.24 -6.48
C PHE A 96 4.50 10.63 -6.74
N ALA A 97 4.12 10.94 -7.98
CA ALA A 97 3.63 12.26 -8.39
C ALA A 97 2.53 12.88 -7.50
N SER A 98 1.74 12.05 -6.82
CA SER A 98 0.66 12.48 -5.92
C SER A 98 0.93 12.24 -4.43
N LEU A 99 2.01 11.55 -4.06
CA LEU A 99 2.27 11.18 -2.67
C LEU A 99 2.63 12.44 -1.86
N ARG A 100 1.91 12.66 -0.78
CA ARG A 100 2.09 13.82 0.11
C ARG A 100 2.43 13.40 1.53
N LEU A 101 1.93 12.25 1.94
CA LEU A 101 2.05 11.75 3.30
C LEU A 101 2.67 10.35 3.26
N LEU A 102 3.82 10.22 3.91
CA LEU A 102 4.50 8.95 4.14
C LEU A 102 4.77 8.81 5.63
N PHE A 103 4.18 7.78 6.23
CA PHE A 103 4.39 7.42 7.63
C PHE A 103 5.01 6.02 7.69
N LEU A 104 6.11 5.86 8.44
CA LEU A 104 6.86 4.62 8.60
C LEU A 104 6.92 4.21 10.08
#